data_AF-A0A8S9LAN9-F1
#
_entry.id   AF-A0A8S9LAN9-F1
#
_cell.length_a   1.000
_cell.length_b   1.000
_cell.length_c   1.000
_cell.angle_alpha   90.00
_cell.angle_beta   90.00
_cell.angle_gamma   90.00
#
_symmetry.space_group_name_H-M   'P 1'
#
loop_
_entity.id
_entity.type
_entity.pdbx_description
1 polymer ?
#
loop_
_entity_poly.entity_id
_entity_poly.type
_entity_poly.pdbx_seq_one_letter_code
_entity_poly.pdbx_strand_id
1 'polypeptide(L)'
;MKVPGALCVLQEAGETEVVLRVGEALLKERLPKSFKQDVVLVMVLAFVDISRDAMALDPPDFITGYEFVEEALKLLQEEGASSLAPDLRAQIDETLEEITPRYVLELLGLPLGDDKRQDGLSGVRNILWSVGGGGASAVVGGLTREKFMNEAFLRMTASEQVDLFVATPSNIPAESFEVYEVALALVAQAFIGKKPHLLQDADKQFQQLQQAKVMAMEIPAMLYDSRNNWEVDFGLERGLCALLIGKVDESRMWLGLDSEDSQYRNPAIVDFVLENSNRDDNHDLPGLCKLLETWLAGVVFPRFRDTKDKQFKLGDYYDDPMVLSYLERVEVVQGSPLAAAAAMARMGAEHVKASAIQALQKVFPSRYSDAQETVSIGDHAGNNVGHDVDETAVLSAATEGASEIFDTMSSVDAITVEKSNADKLKEASVKILSAGVVVGIISLASLRYMSIKGGSSSLQRKDMTSSTASEIATIGI
;
A
#
# COMPACT_ATOMS: atom_id res chain seq x y z
N MET A 1 5.34 48.11 8.23
CA MET A 1 4.67 47.50 7.07
C MET A 1 5.59 46.68 6.14
N LYS A 2 6.91 46.54 6.38
CA LYS A 2 7.79 45.88 5.39
C LYS A 2 8.09 44.38 5.64
N VAL A 3 7.87 43.88 6.85
CA VAL A 3 8.40 42.55 7.24
C VAL A 3 7.54 41.38 6.72
N PRO A 4 6.20 41.34 6.90
CA PRO A 4 5.40 40.24 6.34
C PRO A 4 5.48 40.18 4.81
N GLY A 5 5.48 41.33 4.14
CA GLY A 5 5.69 41.40 2.70
C GLY A 5 7.08 40.92 2.26
N ALA A 6 8.13 41.13 3.07
CA ALA A 6 9.44 40.57 2.80
C ALA A 6 9.48 39.05 3.01
N LEU A 7 8.75 38.53 4.00
CA LEU A 7 8.60 37.08 4.19
C LEU A 7 7.87 36.43 3.00
N CYS A 8 6.82 37.06 2.46
CA CYS A 8 6.18 36.57 1.22
C CYS A 8 7.17 36.50 0.05
N VAL A 9 8.02 37.53 -0.13
CA VAL A 9 9.01 37.53 -1.21
C VAL A 9 10.06 36.43 -1.01
N LEU A 10 10.47 36.16 0.24
CA LEU A 10 11.37 35.05 0.55
C LEU A 10 10.72 33.70 0.26
N GLN A 11 9.43 33.53 0.60
CA GLN A 11 8.69 32.32 0.29
C GLN A 11 8.60 32.07 -1.23
N GLU A 12 8.25 33.10 -2.02
CA GLU A 12 8.21 33.02 -3.50
C GLU A 12 9.59 32.75 -4.12
N ALA A 13 10.67 33.06 -3.39
CA ALA A 13 12.04 32.74 -3.79
C ALA A 13 12.49 31.32 -3.39
N GLY A 14 11.63 30.55 -2.72
CA GLY A 14 11.93 29.20 -2.22
C GLY A 14 12.69 29.16 -0.88
N GLU A 15 12.85 30.30 -0.20
CA GLU A 15 13.59 30.41 1.07
C GLU A 15 12.68 30.07 2.27
N THR A 16 11.96 28.94 2.20
CA THR A 16 10.92 28.53 3.17
C THR A 16 11.49 28.33 4.58
N GLU A 17 12.68 27.73 4.72
CA GLU A 17 13.35 27.57 6.02
C GLU A 17 13.67 28.92 6.69
N VAL A 18 14.08 29.92 5.91
CA VAL A 18 14.37 31.26 6.42
C VAL A 18 13.08 31.93 6.87
N VAL A 19 12.00 31.77 6.10
CA VAL A 19 10.67 32.27 6.45
C VAL A 19 10.21 31.71 7.79
N LEU A 20 10.32 30.40 8.01
CA LEU A 20 9.93 29.77 9.27
C LEU A 20 10.78 30.28 10.45
N ARG A 21 12.12 30.31 10.28
CA ARG A 21 13.03 30.79 11.34
C ARG A 21 12.76 32.23 11.76
N VAL A 22 12.57 33.12 10.78
CA VAL A 22 12.28 34.54 11.06
C VAL A 22 10.87 34.69 11.64
N GLY A 23 9.91 33.94 11.11
CA GLY A 23 8.53 33.91 11.61
C GLY A 23 8.45 33.50 13.08
N GLU A 24 9.10 32.40 13.48
CA GLU A 24 9.17 31.97 14.89
C GLU A 24 9.76 33.04 15.82
N ALA A 25 10.82 33.72 15.37
CA ALA A 25 11.42 34.80 16.15
C ALA A 25 10.44 35.96 16.33
N LEU A 26 9.71 36.32 15.28
CA LEU A 26 8.69 37.37 15.33
C LEU A 26 7.51 36.98 16.22
N LEU A 27 7.03 35.74 16.19
CA LEU A 27 5.88 35.32 17.02
C LEU A 27 6.16 35.39 18.53
N LYS A 28 7.43 35.35 18.95
CA LYS A 28 7.88 35.55 20.34
C LYS A 28 7.85 37.02 20.77
N GLU A 29 7.81 37.95 19.82
CA GLU A 29 7.76 39.38 20.10
C GLU A 29 6.33 39.86 20.39
N ARG A 30 6.22 40.99 21.10
CA ARG A 30 4.93 41.67 21.32
C ARG A 30 4.57 42.50 20.10
N LEU A 31 3.89 41.86 19.14
CA LEU A 31 3.49 42.48 17.88
C LEU A 31 1.99 42.83 17.86
N PRO A 32 1.57 43.83 17.05
CA PRO A 32 0.16 44.09 16.81
C PRO A 32 -0.54 42.85 16.24
N LYS A 33 -1.81 42.64 16.61
CA LYS A 33 -2.58 41.44 16.23
C LYS A 33 -2.56 41.17 14.73
N SER A 34 -2.86 42.16 13.90
CA SER A 34 -2.89 42.00 12.43
C SER A 34 -1.53 41.60 11.86
N PHE A 35 -0.44 42.16 12.40
CA PHE A 35 0.92 41.79 11.99
C PHE A 35 1.22 40.34 12.36
N LYS A 36 0.82 39.91 13.57
CA LYS A 36 1.00 38.52 14.01
C LYS A 36 0.24 37.56 13.10
N GLN A 37 -0.99 37.91 12.72
CA GLN A 37 -1.81 37.14 11.78
C GLN A 37 -1.16 37.03 10.39
N ASP A 38 -0.58 38.11 9.86
CA ASP A 38 0.14 38.08 8.59
C ASP A 38 1.37 37.16 8.66
N VAL A 39 2.13 37.21 9.77
CA VAL A 39 3.28 36.31 9.98
C VAL A 39 2.84 34.85 10.05
N VAL A 40 1.78 34.55 10.82
CA VAL A 40 1.21 33.19 10.91
C VAL A 40 0.81 32.69 9.53
N LEU A 41 0.11 33.50 8.73
CA LEU A 41 -0.33 33.08 7.40
C LEU A 41 0.85 32.72 6.48
N VAL A 42 1.90 33.54 6.48
CA VAL A 42 3.09 33.27 5.65
C VAL A 42 3.86 32.02 6.12
N MET A 43 3.95 31.80 7.44
CA MET A 43 4.56 30.57 7.98
C MET A 43 3.74 29.32 7.63
N VAL A 44 2.41 29.38 7.74
CA VAL A 44 1.50 28.28 7.38
C VAL A 44 1.70 27.90 5.90
N LEU A 45 1.75 28.88 5.00
CA LEU A 45 1.99 28.60 3.59
C LEU A 45 3.39 28.03 3.34
N ALA A 46 4.42 28.50 4.07
CA ALA A 46 5.76 27.92 3.97
C ALA A 46 5.80 26.45 4.41
N PHE A 47 5.08 26.07 5.47
CA PHE A 47 4.94 24.66 5.87
C PHE A 47 4.24 23.81 4.80
N VAL A 48 3.18 24.36 4.18
CA VAL A 48 2.47 23.68 3.07
C VAL A 48 3.39 23.48 1.85
N ASP A 49 4.24 24.45 1.53
CA ASP A 49 5.20 24.33 0.43
C ASP A 49 6.26 23.25 0.71
N ILE A 50 6.82 23.21 1.93
CA ILE A 50 7.77 22.15 2.33
C ILE A 50 7.10 20.77 2.26
N SER A 51 5.86 20.65 2.73
CA SER A 51 5.12 19.39 2.64
C SER A 51 4.93 18.94 1.18
N ARG A 52 4.56 19.87 0.30
CA ARG A 52 4.40 19.59 -1.14
C ARG A 52 5.71 19.10 -1.75
N ASP A 53 6.82 19.75 -1.43
CA ASP A 53 8.14 19.37 -1.94
C ASP A 53 8.55 17.97 -1.46
N ALA A 54 8.30 17.64 -0.19
CA ALA A 54 8.55 16.30 0.36
C ALA A 54 7.71 15.21 -0.35
N MET A 55 6.43 15.47 -0.60
CA MET A 55 5.54 14.54 -1.30
C MET A 55 5.79 14.46 -2.81
N ALA A 56 6.55 15.40 -3.38
CA ALA A 56 6.94 15.43 -4.79
C ALA A 56 8.27 14.70 -5.08
N LEU A 57 8.96 14.21 -4.05
CA LEU A 57 10.16 13.39 -4.20
C LEU A 57 9.86 12.05 -4.89
N ASP A 58 10.92 11.39 -5.36
CA ASP A 58 10.87 10.04 -5.92
C ASP A 58 11.90 9.14 -5.20
N PRO A 59 11.49 8.26 -4.26
CA PRO A 59 10.11 8.05 -3.82
C PRO A 59 9.56 9.23 -2.99
N PRO A 60 8.22 9.42 -2.93
CA PRO A 60 7.60 10.42 -2.06
C PRO A 60 7.94 10.21 -0.58
N ASP A 61 7.93 11.31 0.19
CA ASP A 61 8.04 11.29 1.65
C ASP A 61 6.76 11.85 2.29
N PHE A 62 5.76 10.97 2.43
CA PHE A 62 4.48 11.30 3.08
C PHE A 62 4.61 11.45 4.60
N ILE A 63 5.62 10.87 5.27
CA ILE A 63 5.88 11.11 6.71
C ILE A 63 6.24 12.56 6.94
N THR A 64 7.29 13.05 6.28
CA THR A 64 7.71 14.46 6.39
C THR A 64 6.60 15.38 5.89
N GLY A 65 5.95 15.02 4.78
CA GLY A 65 4.81 15.75 4.23
C GLY A 65 3.68 15.93 5.24
N TYR A 66 3.28 14.87 5.94
CA TYR A 66 2.23 14.89 6.94
C TYR A 66 2.60 15.75 8.16
N GLU A 67 3.80 15.56 8.70
CA GLU A 67 4.29 16.30 9.88
C GLU A 67 4.26 17.82 9.66
N PHE A 68 4.64 18.29 8.45
CA PHE A 68 4.60 19.72 8.14
C PHE A 68 3.18 20.27 7.93
N VAL A 69 2.25 19.48 7.39
CA VAL A 69 0.84 19.91 7.26
C VAL A 69 0.17 19.96 8.64
N GLU A 70 0.49 19.02 9.52
CA GLU A 70 0.02 19.01 10.90
C GLU A 70 0.55 20.23 11.68
N GLU A 71 1.82 20.58 11.53
CA GLU A 71 2.40 21.78 12.15
C GLU A 71 1.78 23.07 11.59
N ALA A 72 1.46 23.11 10.29
CA ALA A 72 0.73 24.21 9.66
C ALA A 72 -0.68 24.38 10.29
N LEU A 73 -1.41 23.27 10.46
CA LEU A 73 -2.73 23.27 11.08
C LEU A 73 -2.65 23.75 12.54
N LYS A 74 -1.70 23.21 13.30
CA LYS A 74 -1.49 23.55 14.71
C LYS A 74 -1.16 25.03 14.87
N LEU A 75 -0.25 25.57 14.06
CA LEU A 75 0.10 27.00 14.09
C LEU A 75 -1.13 27.88 13.81
N LEU A 76 -1.95 27.50 12.83
CA LEU A 76 -3.18 28.23 12.50
C LEU A 76 -4.21 28.20 13.64
N GLN A 77 -4.30 27.08 14.37
CA GLN A 77 -5.22 26.92 15.51
C GLN A 77 -4.75 27.65 16.77
N GLU A 78 -3.45 27.60 17.09
CA GLU A 78 -2.87 28.17 18.31
C GLU A 78 -2.66 29.69 18.20
N GLU A 79 -2.09 30.15 17.08
CA GLU A 79 -1.65 31.54 16.90
C GLU A 79 -2.56 32.37 16.00
N GLY A 80 -3.44 31.74 15.20
CA GLY A 80 -4.28 32.43 14.22
C GLY A 80 -5.42 33.25 14.82
N ALA A 81 -5.82 33.00 16.07
CA ALA A 81 -7.16 33.31 16.59
C ALA A 81 -8.27 32.53 15.84
N SER A 82 -9.39 32.24 16.52
CA SER A 82 -10.37 31.22 16.11
C SER A 82 -11.05 31.40 14.74
N SER A 83 -10.82 32.51 14.04
CA SER A 83 -11.46 32.85 12.77
C SER A 83 -10.47 33.23 11.65
N LEU A 84 -9.15 33.03 11.84
CA LEU A 84 -8.18 33.35 10.79
C LEU A 84 -8.20 32.30 9.70
N ALA A 85 -8.35 32.76 8.45
CA ALA A 85 -8.26 31.97 7.23
C ALA A 85 -9.04 30.63 7.28
N PRO A 86 -10.37 30.65 7.50
CA PRO A 86 -11.16 29.43 7.63
C PRO A 86 -11.09 28.55 6.37
N ASP A 87 -11.02 29.16 5.19
CA ASP A 87 -10.90 28.43 3.92
C ASP A 87 -9.55 27.71 3.79
N LEU A 88 -8.46 28.34 4.25
CA LEU A 88 -7.14 27.72 4.28
C LEU A 88 -7.10 26.57 5.28
N ARG A 89 -7.71 26.75 6.46
CA ARG A 89 -7.84 25.68 7.44
C ARG A 89 -8.58 24.47 6.86
N ALA A 90 -9.70 24.70 6.18
CA ALA A 90 -10.46 23.64 5.54
C ALA A 90 -9.64 22.90 4.46
N GLN A 91 -8.83 23.63 3.68
CA GLN A 91 -7.91 23.02 2.70
C GLN A 91 -6.81 22.18 3.36
N ILE A 92 -6.26 22.63 4.49
CA ILE A 92 -5.27 21.88 5.26
C ILE A 92 -5.90 20.60 5.84
N ASP A 93 -7.10 20.70 6.41
CA ASP A 93 -7.85 19.55 6.93
C ASP A 93 -8.16 18.54 5.80
N GLU A 94 -8.61 19.01 4.64
CA GLU A 94 -8.84 18.17 3.44
C GLU A 94 -7.54 17.50 2.96
N THR A 95 -6.44 18.25 2.93
CA THR A 95 -5.12 17.71 2.55
C THR A 95 -4.69 16.59 3.49
N LEU A 96 -4.82 16.78 4.81
CA LEU A 96 -4.51 15.75 5.80
C LEU A 96 -5.35 14.49 5.58
N GLU A 97 -6.66 14.63 5.35
CA GLU A 97 -7.54 13.51 5.05
C GLU A 97 -7.10 12.78 3.77
N GLU A 98 -6.70 13.51 2.73
CA GLU A 98 -6.23 12.98 1.46
C GLU A 98 -4.93 12.17 1.58
N ILE A 99 -3.95 12.68 2.32
CA ILE A 99 -2.61 12.06 2.40
C ILE A 99 -2.53 10.97 3.48
N THR A 100 -3.48 10.93 4.42
CA THR A 100 -3.48 10.00 5.57
C THR A 100 -3.24 8.54 5.18
N PRO A 101 -3.89 7.96 4.16
CA PRO A 101 -3.63 6.55 3.80
C PRO A 101 -2.18 6.30 3.37
N ARG A 102 -1.55 7.24 2.66
CA ARG A 102 -0.16 7.07 2.20
C ARG A 102 0.83 7.25 3.36
N TYR A 103 0.58 8.24 4.21
CA TYR A 103 1.30 8.43 5.46
C TYR A 103 1.30 7.15 6.33
N VAL A 104 0.12 6.55 6.54
CA VAL A 104 -0.03 5.31 7.31
C VAL A 104 0.75 4.14 6.69
N LEU A 105 0.72 4.01 5.36
CA LEU A 105 1.49 2.98 4.65
C LEU A 105 3.00 3.19 4.80
N GLU A 106 3.48 4.43 4.75
CA GLU A 106 4.90 4.73 4.98
C GLU A 106 5.34 4.42 6.41
N LEU A 107 4.54 4.82 7.41
CA LEU A 107 4.78 4.45 8.81
C LEU A 107 4.89 2.93 8.98
N LEU A 108 3.97 2.19 8.35
CA LEU A 108 3.99 0.72 8.37
C LEU A 108 5.23 0.14 7.67
N GLY A 109 5.75 0.85 6.67
CA GLY A 109 6.96 0.54 5.91
C GLY A 109 8.27 0.78 6.67
N LEU A 110 8.26 1.54 7.77
CA LEU A 110 9.42 1.77 8.63
C LEU A 110 10.02 0.45 9.14
N PRO A 111 11.30 0.43 9.58
CA PRO A 111 11.94 -0.77 10.12
C PRO A 111 11.13 -1.44 11.22
N LEU A 112 11.22 -2.77 11.36
CA LEU A 112 10.39 -3.54 12.31
C LEU A 112 10.57 -3.14 13.79
N GLY A 113 11.71 -2.52 14.14
CA GLY A 113 11.99 -2.02 15.49
C GLY A 113 11.70 -0.54 15.70
N ASP A 114 11.10 0.14 14.71
CA ASP A 114 10.73 1.55 14.84
C ASP A 114 9.40 1.69 15.60
N ASP A 115 9.37 2.56 16.62
CA ASP A 115 8.20 2.77 17.46
C ASP A 115 7.03 3.39 16.67
N LYS A 116 7.32 4.28 15.71
CA LYS A 116 6.29 4.93 14.86
C LYS A 116 5.56 3.93 13.97
N ARG A 117 6.10 2.73 13.79
CA ARG A 117 5.43 1.67 13.03
C ARG A 117 4.14 1.18 13.69
N GLN A 118 4.06 1.24 15.02
CA GLN A 118 2.82 0.91 15.74
C GLN A 118 1.70 1.90 15.44
N ASP A 119 2.05 3.16 15.18
CA ASP A 119 1.11 4.17 14.73
C ASP A 119 0.59 3.82 13.32
N GLY A 120 1.47 3.32 12.44
CA GLY A 120 1.08 2.77 11.14
C GLY A 120 0.09 1.61 11.24
N LEU A 121 0.36 0.62 12.09
CA LEU A 121 -0.56 -0.52 12.32
C LEU A 121 -1.91 -0.05 12.88
N SER A 122 -1.90 0.92 13.79
CA SER A 122 -3.11 1.51 14.35
C SER A 122 -3.88 2.33 13.31
N GLY A 123 -3.17 3.05 12.45
CA GLY A 123 -3.74 3.78 11.31
C GLY A 123 -4.42 2.87 10.30
N VAL A 124 -3.80 1.72 9.97
CA VAL A 124 -4.41 0.72 9.08
C VAL A 124 -5.74 0.24 9.62
N ARG A 125 -5.80 -0.08 10.92
CA ARG A 125 -7.04 -0.45 11.60
C ARG A 125 -8.10 0.65 11.51
N ASN A 126 -7.72 1.89 11.80
CA ASN A 126 -8.64 3.02 11.74
C ASN A 126 -9.21 3.22 10.34
N ILE A 127 -8.39 3.12 9.29
CA ILE A 127 -8.81 3.29 7.89
C ILE A 127 -9.69 2.12 7.43
N LEU A 128 -9.28 0.87 7.70
CA LEU A 128 -10.02 -0.30 7.24
C LEU A 128 -11.34 -0.50 8.01
N TRP A 129 -11.39 -0.04 9.25
CA TRP A 129 -12.56 -0.20 10.11
C TRP A 129 -13.45 1.04 10.22
N SER A 130 -13.10 2.14 9.55
CA SER A 130 -14.00 3.27 9.41
C SER A 130 -15.18 2.86 8.52
N VAL A 131 -16.29 2.47 9.17
CA VAL A 131 -17.53 2.13 8.47
C VAL A 131 -18.16 3.44 7.99
N GLY A 132 -18.01 3.76 6.70
CA GLY A 132 -18.86 4.75 6.06
C GLY A 132 -20.32 4.33 6.25
N GLY A 133 -21.16 5.18 6.82
CA GLY A 133 -22.56 4.90 7.20
C GLY A 133 -23.53 4.54 6.06
N GLY A 134 -23.03 4.10 4.90
CA GLY A 134 -23.80 3.78 3.70
C GLY A 134 -23.28 2.61 2.87
N GLY A 135 -22.42 1.74 3.41
CA GLY A 135 -22.02 0.48 2.75
C GLY A 135 -21.05 0.65 1.58
N ALA A 136 -19.75 0.73 1.89
CA ALA A 136 -18.57 0.85 1.01
C ALA A 136 -18.59 2.08 0.06
N SER A 137 -17.56 2.92 -0.05
CA SER A 137 -16.15 2.94 0.33
C SER A 137 -15.77 4.41 0.53
N ALA A 138 -14.79 4.71 1.39
CA ALA A 138 -13.85 5.78 1.05
C ALA A 138 -12.51 5.49 1.73
N VAL A 139 -11.63 4.79 1.04
CA VAL A 139 -10.23 5.15 1.19
C VAL A 139 -10.06 6.46 0.41
N VAL A 140 -9.72 7.52 1.14
CA VAL A 140 -9.55 8.88 0.60
C VAL A 140 -8.17 8.96 -0.09
N GLY A 141 -7.90 9.99 -0.90
CA GLY A 141 -6.60 10.12 -1.59
C GLY A 141 -6.38 9.19 -2.78
N GLY A 142 -7.48 8.73 -3.40
CA GLY A 142 -7.47 7.98 -4.66
C GLY A 142 -7.12 6.49 -4.53
N LEU A 143 -7.06 5.93 -3.32
CA LEU A 143 -6.94 4.49 -3.10
C LEU A 143 -8.32 3.86 -2.91
N THR A 144 -8.47 2.58 -3.27
CA THR A 144 -9.64 1.78 -2.86
C THR A 144 -9.30 1.05 -1.57
N ARG A 145 -10.32 0.55 -0.84
CA ARG A 145 -10.12 -0.31 0.34
C ARG A 145 -9.20 -1.50 0.02
N GLU A 146 -9.50 -2.20 -1.07
CA GLU A 146 -8.72 -3.35 -1.54
C GLU A 146 -7.26 -2.96 -1.85
N LYS A 147 -7.02 -1.88 -2.61
CA LYS A 147 -5.66 -1.43 -2.93
C LYS A 147 -4.88 -1.05 -1.69
N PHE A 148 -5.50 -0.32 -0.77
CA PHE A 148 -4.88 0.05 0.50
C PHE A 148 -4.53 -1.18 1.35
N MET A 149 -5.43 -2.16 1.42
CA MET A 149 -5.20 -3.39 2.15
C MET A 149 -4.07 -4.24 1.55
N ASN A 150 -4.03 -4.41 0.22
CA ASN A 150 -2.96 -5.13 -0.47
C ASN A 150 -1.60 -4.46 -0.22
N GLU A 151 -1.54 -3.13 -0.32
CA GLU A 151 -0.35 -2.34 0.01
C GLU A 151 0.06 -2.46 1.48
N ALA A 152 -0.90 -2.51 2.41
CA ALA A 152 -0.62 -2.71 3.82
C ALA A 152 -0.04 -4.11 4.06
N PHE A 153 -0.64 -5.15 3.49
CA PHE A 153 -0.22 -6.55 3.66
C PHE A 153 1.24 -6.77 3.23
N LEU A 154 1.68 -6.17 2.12
CA LEU A 154 3.07 -6.23 1.67
C LEU A 154 4.08 -5.66 2.67
N ARG A 155 3.65 -4.74 3.54
CA ARG A 155 4.48 -4.09 4.57
C ARG A 155 4.35 -4.75 5.96
N MET A 156 3.42 -5.69 6.11
CA MET A 156 3.12 -6.38 7.37
C MET A 156 3.89 -7.69 7.52
N THR A 157 4.10 -8.07 8.77
CA THR A 157 4.56 -9.42 9.13
C THR A 157 3.40 -10.40 9.12
N ALA A 158 3.70 -11.70 9.06
CA ALA A 158 2.67 -12.73 9.14
C ALA A 158 1.86 -12.63 10.46
N SER A 159 2.50 -12.26 11.57
CA SER A 159 1.82 -12.03 12.86
C SER A 159 0.83 -10.89 12.78
N GLU A 160 1.23 -9.76 12.22
CA GLU A 160 0.40 -8.56 12.17
C GLU A 160 -0.82 -8.74 11.29
N GLN A 161 -0.71 -9.47 10.17
CA GLN A 161 -1.86 -9.75 9.32
C GLN A 161 -2.90 -10.61 10.05
N VAL A 162 -2.45 -11.62 10.81
CA VAL A 162 -3.35 -12.43 11.67
C VAL A 162 -3.95 -11.57 12.77
N ASP A 163 -3.16 -10.73 13.44
CA ASP A 163 -3.66 -9.84 14.52
C ASP A 163 -4.69 -8.83 14.00
N LEU A 164 -4.47 -8.27 12.81
CA LEU A 164 -5.43 -7.38 12.15
C LEU A 164 -6.74 -8.12 11.85
N PHE A 165 -6.67 -9.33 11.29
CA PHE A 165 -7.84 -10.13 10.97
C PHE A 165 -8.63 -10.52 12.22
N VAL A 166 -7.96 -10.99 13.27
CA VAL A 166 -8.59 -11.37 14.55
C VAL A 166 -9.22 -10.16 15.24
N ALA A 167 -8.60 -8.99 15.15
CA ALA A 167 -9.11 -7.76 15.75
C ALA A 167 -10.22 -7.08 14.91
N THR A 168 -10.46 -7.54 13.67
CA THR A 168 -11.49 -6.95 12.80
C THR A 168 -12.88 -7.10 13.44
N PRO A 169 -13.61 -5.98 13.63
CA PRO A 169 -14.98 -6.00 14.14
C PRO A 169 -15.92 -6.90 13.31
N SER A 170 -16.79 -7.66 13.97
CA SER A 170 -17.68 -8.64 13.31
C SER A 170 -18.69 -8.04 12.33
N ASN A 171 -18.90 -6.72 12.36
CA ASN A 171 -19.76 -6.00 11.42
C ASN A 171 -19.04 -5.64 10.12
N ILE A 172 -17.76 -5.95 10.00
CA ILE A 172 -16.96 -5.75 8.79
C ILE A 172 -16.74 -7.13 8.17
N PRO A 173 -17.40 -7.45 7.04
CA PRO A 173 -17.21 -8.73 6.39
C PRO A 173 -15.80 -8.81 5.80
N ALA A 174 -15.11 -9.93 6.05
CA ALA A 174 -13.83 -10.21 5.41
C ALA A 174 -14.06 -10.65 3.96
N GLU A 175 -13.28 -10.09 3.04
CA GLU A 175 -13.27 -10.53 1.66
C GLU A 175 -12.48 -11.85 1.52
N SER A 176 -12.79 -12.64 0.48
CA SER A 176 -12.18 -13.98 0.31
C SER A 176 -10.66 -13.93 0.21
N PHE A 177 -10.09 -12.88 -0.39
CA PHE A 177 -8.64 -12.72 -0.44
C PHE A 177 -8.05 -12.46 0.94
N GLU A 178 -8.73 -11.70 1.82
CA GLU A 178 -8.26 -11.43 3.18
C GLU A 178 -8.12 -12.73 3.98
N VAL A 179 -9.15 -13.57 3.92
CA VAL A 179 -9.15 -14.88 4.60
C VAL A 179 -8.04 -15.77 4.03
N TYR A 180 -7.77 -15.71 2.73
CA TYR A 180 -6.71 -16.49 2.10
C TYR A 180 -5.31 -16.03 2.54
N GLU A 181 -5.05 -14.72 2.53
CA GLU A 181 -3.77 -14.15 3.00
C GLU A 181 -3.52 -14.52 4.46
N VAL A 182 -4.55 -14.44 5.29
CA VAL A 182 -4.47 -14.80 6.71
C VAL A 182 -4.22 -16.30 6.90
N ALA A 183 -4.82 -17.15 6.08
CA ALA A 183 -4.54 -18.59 6.09
C ALA A 183 -3.07 -18.88 5.78
N LEU A 184 -2.50 -18.21 4.76
CA LEU A 184 -1.08 -18.30 4.45
C LEU A 184 -0.20 -17.70 5.56
N ALA A 185 -0.64 -16.64 6.23
CA ALA A 185 0.07 -16.03 7.34
C ALA A 185 0.14 -16.98 8.55
N LEU A 186 -0.95 -17.71 8.83
CA LEU A 186 -0.97 -18.77 9.84
C LEU A 186 0.01 -19.90 9.50
N VAL A 187 0.09 -20.31 8.24
CA VAL A 187 1.09 -21.30 7.78
C VAL A 187 2.51 -20.78 7.96
N ALA A 188 2.79 -19.54 7.56
CA ALA A 188 4.09 -18.92 7.73
C ALA A 188 4.52 -18.86 9.20
N GLN A 189 3.62 -18.42 10.08
CA GLN A 189 3.83 -18.39 11.53
C GLN A 189 4.01 -19.79 12.12
N ALA A 190 3.24 -20.77 11.66
CA ALA A 190 3.36 -22.14 12.12
C ALA A 190 4.74 -22.70 11.81
N PHE A 191 5.22 -22.49 10.58
CA PHE A 191 6.49 -23.02 10.11
C PHE A 191 7.69 -22.31 10.75
N ILE A 192 7.75 -20.99 10.63
CA ILE A 192 8.88 -20.19 11.11
C ILE A 192 8.92 -20.15 12.63
N GLY A 193 7.75 -20.01 13.27
CA GLY A 193 7.63 -19.95 14.72
C GLY A 193 7.60 -21.30 15.43
N LYS A 194 7.65 -22.42 14.68
CA LYS A 194 7.55 -23.80 15.22
C LYS A 194 6.27 -24.01 16.04
N LYS A 195 5.15 -23.46 15.52
CA LYS A 195 3.81 -23.46 16.13
C LYS A 195 2.84 -24.30 15.29
N PRO A 196 2.98 -25.64 15.24
CA PRO A 196 2.17 -26.51 14.37
C PRO A 196 0.66 -26.47 14.66
N HIS A 197 0.24 -26.03 15.85
CA HIS A 197 -1.20 -25.86 16.16
C HIS A 197 -1.88 -24.84 15.26
N LEU A 198 -1.16 -23.81 14.78
CA LEU A 198 -1.70 -22.79 13.88
C LEU A 198 -2.06 -23.36 12.49
N LEU A 199 -1.55 -24.55 12.11
CA LEU A 199 -1.91 -25.21 10.85
C LEU A 199 -3.36 -25.70 10.83
N GLN A 200 -3.92 -26.01 12.01
CA GLN A 200 -5.34 -26.34 12.12
C GLN A 200 -6.21 -25.09 11.91
N ASP A 201 -5.77 -23.95 12.43
CA ASP A 201 -6.45 -22.67 12.22
C ASP A 201 -6.38 -22.26 10.74
N ALA A 202 -5.24 -22.49 10.08
CA ALA A 202 -5.07 -22.28 8.64
C ALA A 202 -6.00 -23.17 7.81
N ASP A 203 -6.04 -24.49 8.08
CA ASP A 203 -6.94 -25.43 7.39
C ASP A 203 -8.40 -25.00 7.54
N LYS A 204 -8.78 -24.52 8.74
CA LYS A 204 -10.13 -23.99 8.99
C LYS A 204 -10.45 -22.78 8.11
N GLN A 205 -9.51 -21.86 7.91
CA GLN A 205 -9.72 -20.72 7.00
C GLN A 205 -9.88 -21.18 5.54
N PHE A 206 -9.05 -22.12 5.07
CA PHE A 206 -9.18 -22.69 3.73
C PHE A 206 -10.52 -23.42 3.55
N GLN A 207 -10.96 -24.16 4.57
CA GLN A 207 -12.26 -24.83 4.58
C GLN A 207 -13.43 -23.82 4.51
N GLN A 208 -13.35 -22.70 5.23
CA GLN A 208 -14.37 -21.65 5.19
C GLN A 208 -14.48 -21.07 3.78
N LEU A 209 -13.35 -20.80 3.13
CA LEU A 209 -13.34 -20.31 1.75
C LEU A 209 -13.92 -21.33 0.77
N GLN A 210 -13.60 -22.62 0.94
CA GLN A 210 -14.17 -23.70 0.14
C GLN A 210 -15.71 -23.75 0.27
N GLN A 211 -16.23 -23.63 1.49
CA GLN A 211 -17.68 -23.63 1.77
C GLN A 211 -18.39 -22.39 1.23
N ALA A 212 -17.80 -21.21 1.38
CA ALA A 212 -18.36 -19.96 0.87
C ALA A 212 -18.57 -20.01 -0.66
N LYS A 213 -17.63 -20.64 -1.38
CA LYS A 213 -17.73 -20.86 -2.83
C LYS A 213 -18.89 -21.80 -3.19
N VAL A 214 -19.03 -22.93 -2.48
CA VAL A 214 -20.14 -23.87 -2.70
C VAL A 214 -21.49 -23.17 -2.53
N MET A 215 -21.66 -22.36 -1.50
CA MET A 215 -22.90 -21.61 -1.28
C MET A 215 -23.16 -20.52 -2.33
N ALA A 216 -22.12 -19.88 -2.87
CA ALA A 216 -22.26 -18.91 -3.95
C ALA A 216 -22.68 -19.56 -5.29
N MET A 217 -22.30 -20.83 -5.51
CA MET A 217 -22.64 -21.60 -6.72
C MET A 217 -24.07 -22.16 -6.71
N GLU A 218 -24.76 -22.17 -5.57
CA GLU A 218 -26.17 -22.56 -5.46
C GLU A 218 -27.15 -21.48 -5.96
N ILE A 219 -26.65 -20.33 -6.43
CA ILE A 219 -27.41 -19.27 -7.13
C ILE A 219 -27.25 -19.46 -8.65
N PRO A 220 -28.32 -19.51 -9.47
CA PRO A 220 -28.24 -19.91 -10.87
C PRO A 220 -27.20 -19.15 -11.72
N ALA A 221 -26.32 -19.96 -12.32
CA ALA A 221 -25.23 -19.60 -13.22
C ALA A 221 -25.68 -18.84 -14.48
N MET A 222 -25.74 -17.52 -14.40
CA MET A 222 -25.99 -16.67 -15.59
C MET A 222 -24.90 -15.63 -15.87
N LEU A 223 -23.83 -15.50 -15.07
CA LEU A 223 -22.83 -14.43 -15.28
C LEU A 223 -21.35 -14.76 -15.03
N TYR A 224 -20.95 -16.01 -14.79
CA TYR A 224 -19.52 -16.34 -14.62
C TYR A 224 -19.03 -17.31 -15.70
N ASP A 225 -18.00 -16.88 -16.43
CA ASP A 225 -17.33 -17.62 -17.51
C ASP A 225 -16.78 -18.95 -16.97
N SER A 226 -17.28 -20.08 -17.49
CA SER A 226 -16.90 -21.45 -17.11
C SER A 226 -15.47 -21.85 -17.51
N ARG A 227 -14.59 -20.90 -17.84
CA ARG A 227 -13.23 -21.17 -18.34
C ARG A 227 -12.16 -21.34 -17.24
N ASN A 228 -12.48 -21.00 -15.99
CA ASN A 228 -11.55 -21.04 -14.85
C ASN A 228 -11.91 -22.07 -13.75
N ASN A 229 -12.61 -23.16 -14.11
CA ASN A 229 -13.18 -24.13 -13.16
C ASN A 229 -12.15 -24.93 -12.31
N TRP A 230 -10.84 -24.73 -12.51
CA TRP A 230 -9.74 -25.31 -11.71
C TRP A 230 -9.19 -24.33 -10.65
N GLU A 231 -9.63 -23.07 -10.69
CA GLU A 231 -9.26 -22.06 -9.73
C GLU A 231 -10.08 -22.24 -8.45
N VAL A 232 -9.39 -22.65 -7.38
CA VAL A 232 -9.81 -22.56 -5.98
C VAL A 232 -10.69 -23.71 -5.45
N ASP A 233 -10.14 -24.92 -5.35
CA ASP A 233 -10.70 -25.99 -4.47
C ASP A 233 -9.92 -26.11 -3.12
N PHE A 234 -8.92 -25.26 -2.90
CA PHE A 234 -8.01 -25.24 -1.74
C PHE A 234 -7.38 -26.60 -1.34
N GLY A 235 -7.59 -27.68 -2.10
CA GLY A 235 -7.10 -29.03 -1.78
C GLY A 235 -5.58 -29.09 -1.70
N LEU A 236 -4.87 -28.31 -2.53
CA LEU A 236 -3.42 -28.17 -2.42
C LEU A 236 -3.02 -27.60 -1.06
N GLU A 237 -3.56 -26.44 -0.68
CA GLU A 237 -3.22 -25.77 0.57
C GLU A 237 -3.56 -26.64 1.79
N ARG A 238 -4.74 -27.28 1.78
CA ARG A 238 -5.18 -28.20 2.84
C ARG A 238 -4.30 -29.45 2.92
N GLY A 239 -3.96 -30.05 1.78
CA GLY A 239 -3.06 -31.18 1.69
C GLY A 239 -1.65 -30.87 2.18
N LEU A 240 -1.13 -29.67 1.89
CA LEU A 240 0.17 -29.22 2.38
C LEU A 240 0.16 -28.86 3.87
N CYS A 241 -0.95 -28.32 4.39
CA CYS A 241 -1.14 -28.16 5.83
C CYS A 241 -1.15 -29.52 6.56
N ALA A 242 -1.83 -30.52 5.99
CA ALA A 242 -1.84 -31.89 6.51
C ALA A 242 -0.43 -32.52 6.51
N LEU A 243 0.34 -32.30 5.43
CA LEU A 243 1.71 -32.77 5.34
C LEU A 243 2.60 -32.16 6.43
N LEU A 244 2.47 -30.86 6.69
CA LEU A 244 3.22 -30.15 7.75
C LEU A 244 2.97 -30.69 9.16
N ILE A 245 1.80 -31.27 9.40
CA ILE A 245 1.49 -31.98 10.66
C ILE A 245 1.73 -33.50 10.59
N GLY A 246 2.53 -33.96 9.62
CA GLY A 246 2.95 -35.36 9.48
C GLY A 246 1.86 -36.31 8.94
N LYS A 247 0.70 -35.80 8.50
CA LYS A 247 -0.39 -36.62 8.00
C LYS A 247 -0.26 -36.84 6.48
N VAL A 248 0.62 -37.76 6.12
CA VAL A 248 0.94 -38.06 4.72
C VAL A 248 -0.28 -38.58 3.96
N ASP A 249 -1.04 -39.52 4.53
CA ASP A 249 -2.21 -40.09 3.85
C ASP A 249 -3.30 -39.05 3.60
N GLU A 250 -3.56 -38.17 4.58
CA GLU A 250 -4.51 -37.08 4.41
C GLU A 250 -4.03 -36.10 3.34
N SER A 251 -2.72 -35.81 3.28
CA SER A 251 -2.11 -35.02 2.21
C SER A 251 -2.34 -35.65 0.83
N ARG A 252 -2.08 -36.95 0.69
CA ARG A 252 -2.27 -37.70 -0.56
C ARG A 252 -3.73 -37.67 -1.04
N MET A 253 -4.67 -37.84 -0.12
CA MET A 253 -6.10 -37.75 -0.39
C MET A 253 -6.48 -36.37 -0.93
N TRP A 254 -6.04 -35.30 -0.26
CA TRP A 254 -6.31 -33.91 -0.67
C TRP A 254 -5.66 -33.52 -2.00
N LEU A 255 -4.55 -34.16 -2.36
CA LEU A 255 -3.87 -33.95 -3.64
C LEU A 255 -4.40 -34.86 -4.76
N GLY A 256 -5.33 -35.77 -4.44
CA GLY A 256 -5.90 -36.72 -5.40
C GLY A 256 -4.89 -37.76 -5.90
N LEU A 257 -3.87 -38.09 -5.11
CA LEU A 257 -2.84 -39.09 -5.47
C LEU A 257 -3.35 -40.53 -5.31
N ASP A 258 -4.38 -40.74 -4.49
CA ASP A 258 -4.89 -42.09 -4.18
C ASP A 258 -5.96 -42.57 -5.19
N SER A 259 -6.55 -41.66 -5.97
CA SER A 259 -7.61 -42.00 -6.93
C SER A 259 -7.60 -41.05 -8.12
N GLU A 260 -7.60 -41.64 -9.32
CA GLU A 260 -7.71 -40.92 -10.60
C GLU A 260 -9.02 -40.14 -10.74
N ASP A 261 -10.08 -40.56 -10.05
CA ASP A 261 -11.42 -39.95 -10.08
C ASP A 261 -11.62 -38.86 -9.01
N SER A 262 -10.58 -38.52 -8.24
CA SER A 262 -10.68 -37.51 -7.17
C SER A 262 -10.97 -36.11 -7.74
N GLN A 263 -11.95 -35.42 -7.14
CA GLN A 263 -12.29 -34.03 -7.50
C GLN A 263 -11.15 -33.04 -7.25
N TYR A 264 -10.24 -33.38 -6.33
CA TYR A 264 -9.07 -32.55 -5.99
C TYR A 264 -7.87 -32.79 -6.90
N ARG A 265 -7.93 -33.81 -7.77
CA ARG A 265 -6.80 -34.24 -8.58
C ARG A 265 -6.44 -33.17 -9.61
N ASN A 266 -5.24 -32.63 -9.49
CA ASN A 266 -4.65 -31.74 -10.49
C ASN A 266 -3.49 -32.46 -11.18
N PRO A 267 -3.59 -32.79 -12.48
CA PRO A 267 -2.56 -33.52 -13.21
C PRO A 267 -1.16 -32.89 -13.10
N ALA A 268 -1.04 -31.57 -13.11
CA ALA A 268 0.26 -30.90 -13.00
C ALA A 268 0.91 -31.09 -11.61
N ILE A 269 0.10 -31.15 -10.55
CA ILE A 269 0.57 -31.46 -9.20
C ILE A 269 1.00 -32.93 -9.11
N VAL A 270 0.18 -33.84 -9.65
CA VAL A 270 0.48 -35.28 -9.65
C VAL A 270 1.79 -35.56 -10.40
N ASP A 271 1.93 -35.03 -11.61
CA ASP A 271 3.13 -35.18 -12.43
C ASP A 271 4.37 -34.64 -11.70
N PHE A 272 4.27 -33.46 -11.08
CA PHE A 272 5.35 -32.88 -10.29
C PHE A 272 5.77 -33.80 -9.13
N VAL A 273 4.80 -34.33 -8.38
CA VAL A 273 5.09 -35.23 -7.25
C VAL A 273 5.77 -36.51 -7.74
N LEU A 274 5.25 -37.13 -8.81
CA LEU A 274 5.81 -38.37 -9.36
C LEU A 274 7.21 -38.17 -9.95
N GLU A 275 7.46 -37.06 -10.66
CA GLU A 275 8.78 -36.73 -11.21
C GLU A 275 9.85 -36.53 -10.14
N ASN A 276 9.45 -36.03 -8.96
CA ASN A 276 10.34 -35.78 -7.83
C ASN A 276 10.31 -36.90 -6.78
N SER A 277 9.67 -38.03 -7.08
CA SER A 277 9.62 -39.21 -6.21
C SER A 277 10.67 -40.25 -6.61
N ASN A 278 11.13 -41.03 -5.64
CA ASN A 278 12.08 -42.11 -5.90
C ASN A 278 11.37 -43.28 -6.58
N ARG A 279 11.87 -43.69 -7.76
CA ARG A 279 11.27 -44.78 -8.55
C ARG A 279 11.31 -46.15 -7.89
N ASP A 280 12.19 -46.35 -6.91
CA ASP A 280 12.48 -47.67 -6.34
C ASP A 280 11.60 -48.03 -5.12
N ASP A 281 10.98 -47.06 -4.43
CA ASP A 281 10.39 -47.30 -3.10
C ASP A 281 8.86 -47.12 -2.99
N ASN A 282 8.14 -46.85 -4.11
CA ASN A 282 6.67 -46.60 -4.11
C ASN A 282 6.22 -45.54 -3.09
N HIS A 283 7.12 -44.64 -2.67
CA HIS A 283 6.85 -43.66 -1.64
C HIS A 283 6.91 -42.26 -2.27
N ASP A 284 5.76 -41.62 -2.42
CA ASP A 284 5.64 -40.27 -3.03
C ASP A 284 6.15 -39.16 -2.09
N LEU A 285 6.66 -39.54 -0.91
CA LEU A 285 7.03 -38.60 0.16
C LEU A 285 8.18 -37.65 -0.22
N PRO A 286 9.23 -38.05 -0.96
CA PRO A 286 10.22 -37.10 -1.47
C PRO A 286 9.58 -36.06 -2.40
N GLY A 287 8.69 -36.47 -3.30
CA GLY A 287 7.97 -35.57 -4.19
C GLY A 287 7.04 -34.61 -3.44
N LEU A 288 6.33 -35.12 -2.43
CA LEU A 288 5.48 -34.32 -1.53
C LEU A 288 6.30 -33.29 -0.73
N CYS A 289 7.45 -33.69 -0.19
CA CYS A 289 8.36 -32.77 0.49
C CYS A 289 8.84 -31.68 -0.47
N LYS A 290 9.18 -32.06 -1.71
CA LYS A 290 9.62 -31.09 -2.71
C LYS A 290 8.52 -30.11 -3.07
N LEU A 291 7.28 -30.58 -3.20
CA LEU A 291 6.12 -29.73 -3.45
C LEU A 291 5.90 -28.75 -2.31
N LEU A 292 5.99 -29.22 -1.06
CA LEU A 292 5.85 -28.39 0.14
C LEU A 292 6.92 -27.30 0.23
N GLU A 293 8.19 -27.65 0.05
CA GLU A 293 9.29 -26.67 0.01
C GLU A 293 9.06 -25.63 -1.08
N THR A 294 8.61 -26.09 -2.24
CA THR A 294 8.37 -25.23 -3.40
C THR A 294 7.20 -24.27 -3.17
N TRP A 295 6.11 -24.73 -2.54
CA TRP A 295 4.98 -23.89 -2.15
C TRP A 295 5.35 -22.89 -1.04
N LEU A 296 6.07 -23.32 -0.01
CA LEU A 296 6.53 -22.44 1.06
C LEU A 296 7.43 -21.32 0.52
N ALA A 297 8.40 -21.66 -0.33
CA ALA A 297 9.34 -20.71 -0.92
C ALA A 297 8.71 -19.77 -1.96
N GLY A 298 7.78 -20.29 -2.77
CA GLY A 298 7.21 -19.55 -3.90
C GLY A 298 5.92 -18.80 -3.62
N VAL A 299 5.11 -19.29 -2.67
CA VAL A 299 3.76 -18.78 -2.42
C VAL A 299 3.60 -18.22 -1.02
N VAL A 300 4.10 -18.91 0.01
CA VAL A 300 3.87 -18.51 1.41
C VAL A 300 4.84 -17.42 1.84
N PHE A 301 6.15 -17.69 1.86
CA PHE A 301 7.11 -16.77 2.46
C PHE A 301 7.28 -15.42 1.76
N PRO A 302 7.21 -15.31 0.42
CA PRO A 302 7.35 -14.03 -0.26
C PRO A 302 6.28 -12.98 0.12
N ARG A 303 5.15 -13.42 0.69
CA ARG A 303 4.01 -12.55 1.02
C ARG A 303 4.18 -11.76 2.31
N PHE A 304 5.08 -12.18 3.20
CA PHE A 304 5.24 -11.54 4.50
C PHE A 304 6.62 -10.94 4.66
N ARG A 305 6.64 -9.72 5.20
CA ARG A 305 7.87 -8.93 5.34
C ARG A 305 8.93 -9.64 6.18
N ASP A 306 8.53 -10.41 7.18
CA ASP A 306 9.44 -11.12 8.08
C ASP A 306 9.84 -12.51 7.58
N THR A 307 9.34 -12.97 6.44
CA THR A 307 9.65 -14.30 5.88
C THR A 307 10.23 -14.29 4.47
N LYS A 308 9.98 -13.25 3.67
CA LYS A 308 10.34 -13.19 2.24
C LYS A 308 11.83 -13.44 1.94
N ASP A 309 12.71 -13.02 2.84
CA ASP A 309 14.17 -13.13 2.68
C ASP A 309 14.78 -14.28 3.53
N LYS A 310 13.94 -15.08 4.20
CA LYS A 310 14.42 -16.17 5.07
C LYS A 310 14.76 -17.41 4.25
N GLN A 311 15.96 -17.94 4.49
CA GLN A 311 16.29 -19.30 4.10
C GLN A 311 15.71 -20.27 5.11
N PHE A 312 15.21 -21.41 4.63
CA PHE A 312 14.64 -22.45 5.47
C PHE A 312 14.99 -23.84 4.94
N LYS A 313 14.87 -24.83 5.84
CA LYS A 313 14.91 -26.25 5.49
C LYS A 313 13.74 -26.94 6.16
N LEU A 314 13.17 -27.90 5.46
CA LEU A 314 12.08 -28.71 6.01
C LEU A 314 12.56 -29.57 7.20
N GLY A 315 13.82 -30.01 7.17
CA GLY A 315 14.45 -30.74 8.28
C GLY A 315 14.44 -29.98 9.59
N ASP A 316 14.87 -28.71 9.57
CA ASP A 316 14.89 -27.84 10.75
C ASP A 316 13.49 -27.63 11.37
N TYR A 317 12.41 -27.84 10.61
CA TYR A 317 11.05 -27.82 11.13
C TYR A 317 10.69 -29.11 11.86
N TYR A 318 10.93 -30.26 11.24
CA TYR A 318 10.58 -31.55 11.85
C TYR A 318 11.54 -31.98 12.97
N ASP A 319 12.77 -31.48 13.00
CA ASP A 319 13.73 -31.72 14.09
C ASP A 319 13.49 -30.82 15.32
N ASP A 320 12.56 -29.86 15.22
CA ASP A 320 12.27 -28.96 16.34
C ASP A 320 11.51 -29.67 17.47
N PRO A 321 11.95 -29.57 18.74
CA PRO A 321 11.31 -30.25 19.86
C PRO A 321 9.84 -29.88 20.07
N MET A 322 9.43 -28.63 19.78
CA MET A 322 8.04 -28.19 19.92
C MET A 322 7.15 -28.83 18.85
N VAL A 323 7.69 -28.97 17.63
CA VAL A 323 7.02 -29.65 16.52
C VAL A 323 6.88 -31.13 16.83
N LEU A 324 7.97 -31.82 17.20
CA LEU A 324 7.95 -33.24 17.57
C LEU A 324 6.95 -33.52 18.69
N SER A 325 6.99 -32.72 19.77
CA SER A 325 6.06 -32.86 20.90
C SER A 325 4.59 -32.70 20.49
N TYR A 326 4.31 -31.86 19.49
CA TYR A 326 2.95 -31.71 18.96
C TYR A 326 2.54 -32.93 18.13
N LEU A 327 3.43 -33.41 17.25
CA LEU A 327 3.18 -34.56 16.39
C LEU A 327 2.95 -35.84 17.21
N GLU A 328 3.68 -36.03 18.31
CA GLU A 328 3.45 -37.12 19.27
C GLU A 328 2.02 -37.08 19.84
N ARG A 329 1.47 -35.89 20.13
CA ARG A 329 0.09 -35.77 20.61
C ARG A 329 -0.94 -36.07 19.52
N VAL A 330 -0.64 -35.72 18.26
CA VAL A 330 -1.50 -36.04 17.11
C VAL A 330 -1.47 -37.55 16.83
N GLU A 331 -0.32 -38.20 16.99
CA GLU A 331 -0.11 -39.64 16.80
C GLU A 331 -1.01 -40.49 17.72
N VAL A 332 -1.12 -40.09 18.99
CA VAL A 332 -2.01 -40.75 19.97
C VAL A 332 -3.49 -40.75 19.52
N VAL A 333 -3.90 -39.82 18.66
CA VAL A 333 -5.30 -39.65 18.25
C VAL A 333 -5.58 -40.17 16.84
N GLN A 334 -4.63 -40.12 15.88
CA GLN A 334 -4.96 -40.27 14.45
C GLN A 334 -3.94 -41.03 13.54
N GLY A 335 -2.91 -41.73 14.04
CA GLY A 335 -2.01 -42.54 13.18
C GLY A 335 -0.52 -42.27 13.42
N SER A 336 0.38 -42.47 12.43
CA SER A 336 1.85 -42.39 12.56
C SER A 336 2.57 -41.08 12.07
N PRO A 337 2.18 -39.85 12.49
CA PRO A 337 2.88 -38.60 12.16
C PRO A 337 4.37 -38.57 12.47
N LEU A 338 4.82 -39.23 13.55
CA LEU A 338 6.20 -39.15 13.99
C LEU A 338 7.16 -39.91 13.08
N ALA A 339 6.73 -41.07 12.55
CA ALA A 339 7.48 -41.82 11.56
C ALA A 339 7.64 -41.02 10.25
N ALA A 340 6.58 -40.35 9.81
CA ALA A 340 6.62 -39.46 8.66
C ALA A 340 7.55 -38.26 8.90
N ALA A 341 7.44 -37.59 10.06
CA ALA A 341 8.33 -36.47 10.41
C ALA A 341 9.80 -36.88 10.47
N ALA A 342 10.11 -38.04 11.05
CA ALA A 342 11.48 -38.55 11.08
C ALA A 342 12.01 -38.89 9.66
N ALA A 343 11.14 -39.31 8.73
CA ALA A 343 11.53 -39.49 7.33
C ALA A 343 11.75 -38.15 6.62
N MET A 344 10.82 -37.19 6.79
CA MET A 344 10.91 -35.84 6.20
C MET A 344 12.12 -35.06 6.72
N ALA A 345 12.44 -35.19 8.00
CA ALA A 345 13.64 -34.61 8.61
C ALA A 345 14.92 -35.09 7.91
N ARG A 346 15.01 -36.40 7.63
CA ARG A 346 16.15 -37.01 6.92
C ARG A 346 16.24 -36.60 5.45
N MET A 347 15.12 -36.29 4.81
CA MET A 347 15.07 -35.90 3.39
C MET A 347 15.34 -34.42 3.15
N GLY A 348 15.14 -33.54 4.14
CA GLY A 348 15.26 -32.08 4.01
C GLY A 348 16.67 -31.51 3.82
N ALA A 349 17.58 -32.22 3.15
CA ALA A 349 18.99 -31.87 3.03
C ALA A 349 19.37 -31.06 1.77
N GLU A 350 18.47 -30.86 0.80
CA GLU A 350 18.84 -30.22 -0.48
C GLU A 350 18.10 -28.90 -0.74
N HIS A 351 18.87 -27.82 -0.94
CA HIS A 351 18.35 -26.49 -1.25
C HIS A 351 17.42 -26.48 -2.48
N VAL A 352 16.36 -25.67 -2.41
CA VAL A 352 15.48 -25.37 -3.54
C VAL A 352 16.29 -24.61 -4.61
N LYS A 353 16.60 -25.27 -5.74
CA LYS A 353 17.28 -24.66 -6.90
C LYS A 353 16.30 -23.77 -7.68
N ALA A 354 16.82 -22.76 -8.38
CA ALA A 354 16.05 -21.86 -9.25
C ALA A 354 15.17 -22.59 -10.30
N SER A 355 15.55 -23.81 -10.69
CA SER A 355 14.74 -24.67 -11.57
C SER A 355 13.39 -25.08 -10.96
N ALA A 356 13.25 -25.13 -9.64
CA ALA A 356 11.97 -25.39 -8.96
C ALA A 356 11.00 -24.20 -9.08
N ILE A 357 11.53 -22.98 -9.24
CA ILE A 357 10.73 -21.76 -9.44
C ILE A 357 10.16 -21.68 -10.86
N GLN A 358 10.84 -22.25 -11.86
CA GLN A 358 10.24 -22.41 -13.20
C GLN A 358 9.18 -23.53 -13.23
N ALA A 359 9.33 -24.56 -12.41
CA ALA A 359 8.30 -25.58 -12.22
C ALA A 359 7.06 -25.01 -11.49
N LEU A 360 7.25 -24.04 -10.57
CA LEU A 360 6.16 -23.28 -9.95
C LEU A 360 5.24 -22.64 -10.99
N GLN A 361 5.76 -22.05 -12.07
CA GLN A 361 4.91 -21.40 -13.09
C GLN A 361 4.01 -22.38 -13.86
N LYS A 362 4.37 -23.68 -13.88
CA LYS A 362 3.55 -24.73 -14.52
C LYS A 362 2.47 -25.29 -13.59
N VAL A 363 2.78 -25.43 -12.30
CA VAL A 363 1.87 -25.97 -11.27
C VAL A 363 0.97 -24.87 -10.68
N PHE A 364 1.47 -23.63 -10.71
CA PHE A 364 0.82 -22.40 -10.28
C PHE A 364 0.85 -21.38 -11.44
N PRO A 365 0.12 -21.60 -12.55
CA PRO A 365 -0.03 -20.58 -13.59
C PRO A 365 -0.57 -19.32 -12.93
N SER A 366 0.19 -18.21 -13.04
CA SER A 366 0.02 -16.94 -12.31
C SER A 366 -1.37 -16.72 -11.71
N ARG A 367 -1.58 -17.23 -10.48
CA ARG A 367 -2.78 -16.89 -9.70
C ARG A 367 -2.74 -15.43 -9.21
N TYR A 368 -1.61 -14.73 -9.31
CA TYR A 368 -1.37 -13.45 -8.62
C TYR A 368 -0.31 -12.55 -9.30
N SER A 369 -0.41 -12.30 -10.63
CA SER A 369 0.51 -11.35 -11.30
C SER A 369 0.04 -9.90 -11.35
N ASP A 370 -1.10 -9.54 -10.74
CA ASP A 370 -1.60 -8.15 -10.81
C ASP A 370 -1.09 -7.24 -9.67
N ALA A 371 -0.20 -7.73 -8.81
CA ALA A 371 0.35 -6.95 -7.68
C ALA A 371 1.89 -6.83 -7.68
N GLN A 372 2.56 -7.21 -8.76
CA GLN A 372 4.02 -7.20 -8.83
C GLN A 372 4.52 -6.49 -10.10
N GLU A 373 4.18 -5.20 -10.24
CA GLU A 373 5.06 -4.30 -10.99
C GLU A 373 6.32 -4.09 -10.16
N THR A 374 7.36 -4.83 -10.53
CA THR A 374 8.72 -4.62 -10.06
C THR A 374 9.17 -3.22 -10.43
N VAL A 375 9.13 -2.28 -9.48
CA VAL A 375 9.93 -1.04 -9.54
C VAL A 375 11.39 -1.46 -9.49
N SER A 376 11.96 -1.64 -10.67
CA SER A 376 13.41 -1.79 -10.83
C SER A 376 14.02 -0.42 -10.55
N ILE A 377 14.61 -0.26 -9.37
CA ILE A 377 15.48 0.88 -9.06
C ILE A 377 16.64 0.82 -10.06
N GLY A 378 16.58 1.68 -11.06
CA GLY A 378 17.66 1.88 -12.02
C GLY A 378 18.80 2.63 -11.34
N ASP A 379 19.85 1.91 -10.98
CA ASP A 379 21.14 2.51 -10.64
C ASP A 379 21.70 3.22 -11.88
N HIS A 380 21.51 4.54 -11.93
CA HIS A 380 22.25 5.42 -12.82
C HIS A 380 23.59 5.79 -12.19
N ALA A 381 24.66 5.13 -12.64
CA ALA A 381 26.02 5.61 -12.44
C ALA A 381 26.85 5.52 -13.74
N GLY A 382 26.95 6.68 -14.42
CA GLY A 382 28.19 7.26 -14.91
C GLY A 382 29.12 6.48 -15.86
N ASN A 383 29.09 6.92 -17.12
CA ASN A 383 30.14 6.82 -18.16
C ASN A 383 31.59 6.77 -17.66
N ASN A 384 32.43 5.91 -18.27
CA ASN A 384 33.42 6.35 -19.27
C ASN A 384 34.35 5.22 -19.82
N VAL A 385 34.50 5.25 -21.15
CA VAL A 385 35.72 5.00 -21.96
C VAL A 385 36.28 3.56 -22.07
N GLY A 386 35.92 2.92 -23.20
CA GLY A 386 36.83 2.68 -24.33
C GLY A 386 37.93 1.61 -24.22
N HIS A 387 37.76 0.50 -24.95
CA HIS A 387 38.79 -0.01 -25.86
C HIS A 387 38.24 -1.03 -26.86
N ASP A 388 38.69 -0.86 -28.11
CA ASP A 388 38.52 -1.73 -29.26
C ASP A 388 39.04 -3.17 -29.01
N VAL A 389 38.42 -4.19 -29.62
CA VAL A 389 39.08 -5.09 -30.59
C VAL A 389 38.04 -5.70 -31.53
N ASP A 390 38.39 -5.58 -32.80
CA ASP A 390 37.87 -6.09 -34.07
C ASP A 390 37.79 -7.63 -34.15
N GLU A 391 36.72 -8.20 -34.71
CA GLU A 391 36.88 -9.30 -35.67
C GLU A 391 35.66 -9.48 -36.58
N THR A 392 35.99 -9.66 -37.85
CA THR A 392 35.19 -9.60 -39.07
C THR A 392 34.72 -10.98 -39.50
N ALA A 393 33.49 -11.11 -40.03
CA ALA A 393 33.20 -12.02 -41.15
C ALA A 393 31.84 -11.70 -41.80
N VAL A 394 31.85 -11.55 -43.12
CA VAL A 394 30.76 -11.17 -44.03
C VAL A 394 30.37 -12.38 -44.90
N LEU A 395 29.13 -12.36 -45.43
CA LEU A 395 28.57 -12.98 -46.65
C LEU A 395 27.41 -13.95 -46.36
N SER A 396 26.13 -13.56 -46.52
CA SER A 396 25.33 -13.30 -47.74
C SER A 396 24.61 -14.55 -48.28
N ALA A 397 23.28 -14.53 -48.34
CA ALA A 397 22.48 -14.65 -49.57
C ALA A 397 20.99 -14.86 -49.25
N ALA A 398 20.16 -14.12 -49.98
CA ALA A 398 18.71 -14.07 -49.90
C ALA A 398 18.01 -15.26 -50.59
N THR A 399 16.75 -15.50 -50.22
CA THR A 399 15.70 -15.83 -51.19
C THR A 399 14.32 -15.45 -50.63
N GLU A 400 13.58 -14.73 -51.47
CA GLU A 400 12.26 -14.17 -51.25
C GLU A 400 11.14 -15.22 -51.34
N GLY A 401 10.03 -14.93 -50.66
CA GLY A 401 8.75 -15.63 -50.79
C GLY A 401 7.65 -14.95 -49.97
N ALA A 402 7.00 -13.96 -50.58
CA ALA A 402 5.76 -13.26 -50.18
C ALA A 402 4.60 -14.23 -49.88
N SER A 403 3.46 -13.92 -49.25
CA SER A 403 2.81 -12.79 -48.56
C SER A 403 1.42 -13.33 -48.16
N GLU A 404 0.84 -12.88 -47.04
CA GLU A 404 -0.61 -12.67 -46.74
C GLU A 404 -0.80 -12.71 -45.20
N ILE A 405 -0.70 -11.56 -44.50
CA ILE A 405 -1.77 -10.63 -44.10
C ILE A 405 -2.93 -11.32 -43.35
N PHE A 406 -2.92 -11.21 -42.02
CA PHE A 406 -4.15 -11.03 -41.21
C PHE A 406 -3.85 -10.18 -39.97
N ASP A 407 -4.83 -9.34 -39.62
CA ASP A 407 -4.76 -8.08 -38.90
C ASP A 407 -4.16 -8.07 -37.48
N THR A 408 -3.29 -7.09 -37.25
CA THR A 408 -2.92 -6.58 -35.93
C THR A 408 -3.91 -5.48 -35.52
N MET A 409 -4.76 -5.79 -34.55
CA MET A 409 -5.63 -4.88 -33.79
C MET A 409 -5.77 -5.57 -32.41
N SER A 410 -5.45 -5.04 -31.24
CA SER A 410 -5.22 -3.69 -30.76
C SER A 410 -4.56 -3.84 -29.37
N SER A 411 -3.32 -3.35 -29.21
CA SER A 411 -2.66 -3.14 -27.90
C SER A 411 -2.94 -1.69 -27.47
N VAL A 412 -4.21 -1.37 -27.19
CA VAL A 412 -4.63 -0.02 -26.82
C VAL A 412 -4.93 0.14 -25.33
N ASP A 413 -5.00 -0.93 -24.53
CA ASP A 413 -5.43 -0.77 -23.13
C ASP A 413 -4.30 -0.59 -22.10
N ALA A 414 -3.06 -1.02 -22.36
CA ALA A 414 -1.96 -0.89 -21.39
C ALA A 414 -1.35 0.53 -21.37
N ILE A 415 -1.12 1.13 -22.54
CA ILE A 415 -0.55 2.48 -22.65
C ILE A 415 -1.57 3.54 -22.21
N THR A 416 -2.87 3.24 -22.30
CA THR A 416 -3.95 4.16 -21.91
C THR A 416 -4.13 4.23 -20.39
N VAL A 417 -3.82 3.16 -19.65
CA VAL A 417 -3.90 3.13 -18.18
C VAL A 417 -2.72 3.84 -17.52
N GLU A 418 -1.48 3.62 -17.97
CA GLU A 418 -0.31 4.38 -17.47
C GLU A 418 -0.44 5.87 -17.78
N LYS A 419 -0.85 6.21 -19.00
CA LYS A 419 -1.09 7.60 -19.40
C LYS A 419 -2.25 8.21 -18.61
N SER A 420 -3.30 7.44 -18.32
CA SER A 420 -4.43 7.91 -17.50
C SER A 420 -4.03 8.16 -16.04
N ASN A 421 -3.13 7.36 -15.45
CA ASN A 421 -2.67 7.57 -14.08
C ASN A 421 -1.70 8.76 -13.98
N ALA A 422 -0.79 8.91 -14.96
CA ALA A 422 0.08 10.08 -15.05
C ALA A 422 -0.71 11.37 -15.38
N ASP A 423 -1.76 11.29 -16.19
CA ASP A 423 -2.64 12.41 -16.50
C ASP A 423 -3.55 12.77 -15.31
N LYS A 424 -3.97 11.81 -14.49
CA LYS A 424 -4.69 12.06 -13.21
C LYS A 424 -3.79 12.65 -12.13
N LEU A 425 -2.52 12.23 -12.06
CA LEU A 425 -1.51 12.82 -11.18
C LEU A 425 -1.24 14.28 -11.59
N LYS A 426 -1.15 14.55 -12.89
CA LYS A 426 -1.07 15.90 -13.46
C LYS A 426 -2.34 16.71 -13.25
N GLU A 427 -3.52 16.10 -13.31
CA GLU A 427 -4.80 16.79 -13.07
C GLU A 427 -4.97 17.18 -11.59
N ALA A 428 -4.56 16.31 -10.65
CA ALA A 428 -4.54 16.61 -9.21
C ALA A 428 -3.53 17.72 -8.88
N SER A 429 -2.31 17.64 -9.43
CA SER A 429 -1.30 18.69 -9.27
C SER A 429 -1.69 20.00 -9.99
N VAL A 430 -2.45 19.96 -11.09
CA VAL A 430 -3.05 21.15 -11.75
C VAL A 430 -4.22 21.74 -10.94
N LYS A 431 -5.03 20.92 -10.25
CA LYS A 431 -6.06 21.41 -9.31
C LYS A 431 -5.41 22.10 -8.09
N ILE A 432 -4.31 21.54 -7.58
CA ILE A 432 -3.50 22.15 -6.51
C ILE A 432 -2.81 23.45 -7.01
N LEU A 433 -2.32 23.49 -8.25
CA LEU A 433 -1.75 24.68 -8.90
C LEU A 433 -2.77 25.80 -9.13
N SER A 434 -4.03 25.46 -9.45
CA SER A 434 -5.07 26.45 -9.78
C SER A 434 -5.74 27.08 -8.55
N ALA A 435 -5.76 26.39 -7.40
CA ALA A 435 -6.22 26.96 -6.13
C ALA A 435 -5.26 28.05 -5.61
N GLY A 436 -3.94 27.86 -5.75
CA GLY A 436 -2.93 28.83 -5.33
C GLY A 436 -2.90 30.11 -6.20
N VAL A 437 -3.07 29.98 -7.52
CA VAL A 437 -3.03 31.13 -8.45
C VAL A 437 -4.29 32.02 -8.33
N VAL A 438 -5.46 31.43 -8.05
CA VAL A 438 -6.72 32.19 -7.93
C VAL A 438 -6.79 33.00 -6.63
N VAL A 439 -6.21 32.49 -5.53
CA VAL A 439 -6.16 33.21 -4.24
C VAL A 439 -5.13 34.37 -4.28
N GLY A 440 -4.03 34.23 -5.02
CA GLY A 440 -3.05 35.31 -5.24
C GLY A 440 -3.60 36.50 -6.04
N ILE A 441 -4.44 36.25 -7.05
CA ILE A 441 -4.98 37.31 -7.93
C ILE A 441 -6.15 38.05 -7.27
N ILE A 442 -7.00 37.37 -6.48
CA ILE A 442 -8.14 38.01 -5.78
C ILE A 442 -7.66 38.90 -4.62
N SER A 443 -6.59 38.52 -3.93
CA SER A 443 -5.96 39.34 -2.86
C SER A 443 -5.21 40.57 -3.41
N LEU A 444 -4.58 40.48 -4.59
CA LEU A 444 -3.92 41.63 -5.24
C LEU A 444 -4.92 42.65 -5.84
N ALA A 445 -6.07 42.18 -6.35
CA ALA A 445 -7.11 43.05 -6.89
C ALA A 445 -7.83 43.87 -5.80
N SER A 446 -8.03 43.29 -4.62
CA SER A 446 -8.66 43.97 -3.48
C SER A 446 -7.72 45.00 -2.82
N LEU A 447 -6.40 44.81 -2.87
CA LEU A 447 -5.41 45.80 -2.41
C LEU A 447 -5.27 47.01 -3.38
N ARG A 448 -5.43 46.80 -4.70
CA ARG A 448 -5.43 47.89 -5.69
C ARG A 448 -6.73 48.70 -5.71
N TYR A 449 -7.89 48.07 -5.46
CA TYR A 449 -9.16 48.80 -5.46
C TYR A 449 -9.32 49.72 -4.24
N MET A 450 -8.72 49.39 -3.09
CA MET A 450 -8.73 50.25 -1.91
C MET A 450 -7.69 51.38 -1.92
N SER A 451 -6.64 51.29 -2.74
CA SER A 451 -5.65 52.40 -2.92
C SER A 451 -6.10 53.48 -3.91
N ILE A 452 -7.11 53.23 -4.75
CA ILE A 452 -7.55 54.19 -5.78
C ILE A 452 -8.69 55.12 -5.30
N LYS A 453 -9.31 54.85 -4.16
CA LYS A 453 -10.43 55.69 -3.63
C LYS A 453 -10.08 56.56 -2.43
N GLY A 454 -8.81 56.61 -2.03
CA GLY A 454 -8.33 57.40 -0.90
C GLY A 454 -7.26 58.42 -1.30
N GLY A 455 -7.60 59.42 -2.11
CA GLY A 455 -6.63 60.48 -2.41
C GLY A 455 -7.03 61.48 -3.50
N SER A 456 -8.02 62.33 -3.26
CA SER A 456 -8.04 63.71 -3.78
C SER A 456 -9.22 64.51 -3.20
N SER A 457 -8.97 65.35 -2.21
CA SER A 457 -9.81 66.53 -1.95
C SER A 457 -8.91 67.77 -1.94
N SER A 458 -8.67 68.31 -3.14
CA SER A 458 -8.10 69.63 -3.33
C SER A 458 -9.18 70.70 -3.14
N LEU A 459 -8.89 71.64 -2.24
CA LEU A 459 -9.20 73.07 -2.31
C LEU A 459 -10.20 73.52 -3.39
N GLN A 460 -11.39 73.95 -2.95
CA GLN A 460 -12.07 75.10 -3.55
C GLN A 460 -12.61 76.03 -2.47
N ARG A 461 -11.93 77.17 -2.35
CA ARG A 461 -12.42 78.42 -1.76
C ARG A 461 -13.40 79.06 -2.75
N LYS A 462 -14.61 79.38 -2.33
CA LYS A 462 -15.43 80.44 -2.94
C LYS A 462 -16.30 81.12 -1.89
N ASP A 463 -16.12 82.42 -1.80
CA ASP A 463 -16.78 83.37 -0.90
C ASP A 463 -18.26 83.64 -1.25
N MET A 464 -18.92 84.34 -0.31
CA MET A 464 -20.21 85.05 -0.34
C MET A 464 -21.44 84.14 -0.16
N THR A 465 -22.32 84.33 0.83
CA THR A 465 -22.96 85.58 1.28
C THR A 465 -23.47 85.50 2.74
N SER A 466 -23.56 86.67 3.38
CA SER A 466 -24.24 86.92 4.65
C SER A 466 -25.78 86.92 4.53
N SER A 467 -26.50 86.48 5.56
CA SER A 467 -27.59 87.24 6.22
C SER A 467 -28.22 86.42 7.36
N THR A 468 -28.30 87.01 8.56
CA THR A 468 -29.42 87.02 9.56
C THR A 468 -30.30 85.76 9.70
N ALA A 469 -30.59 85.18 10.87
CA ALA A 469 -31.06 85.82 12.10
C ALA A 469 -31.00 84.86 13.32
N SER A 470 -30.52 85.41 14.44
CA SER A 470 -31.14 85.42 15.77
C SER A 470 -32.41 84.58 15.99
N GLU A 471 -32.39 83.67 16.96
CA GLU A 471 -33.30 83.79 18.11
C GLU A 471 -32.76 83.07 19.37
N ILE A 472 -32.85 83.79 20.48
CA ILE A 472 -32.55 83.43 21.86
C ILE A 472 -33.86 82.96 22.50
N ALA A 473 -33.84 81.89 23.30
CA ALA A 473 -34.52 81.80 24.61
C ALA A 473 -34.38 80.39 25.20
N THR A 474 -33.68 80.21 26.33
CA THR A 474 -34.19 80.23 27.73
C THR A 474 -34.55 78.80 28.19
N ILE A 475 -33.67 78.11 28.92
CA ILE A 475 -33.58 77.98 30.40
C ILE A 475 -34.78 77.25 31.05
N GLY A 476 -34.42 76.25 31.87
CA GLY A 476 -35.21 75.72 33.01
C GLY A 476 -35.39 74.21 32.88
N ILE A 477 -34.98 73.35 33.81
CA ILE A 477 -34.56 73.47 35.23
C ILE A 477 -33.52 72.38 35.48
#